data_AF-A0ABD3GE28-F1
#
_entry.id   AF-A0ABD3GE28-F1
#
_cell.length_a   1.000
_cell.length_b   1.000
_cell.length_c   1.000
_cell.angle_alpha   90.00
_cell.angle_beta   90.00
_cell.angle_gamma   90.00
#
_symmetry.space_group_name_H-M   'P 1'
#
loop_
_entity.id
_entity.type
_entity.pdbx_description
1 polymer ?
#
loop_
_entity_poly.entity_id
_entity_poly.type
_entity_poly.pdbx_seq_one_letter_code
_entity_poly.pdbx_strand_id
1 'polypeptide(L)'
;MARFNIQVVLLVAMAAVMISATGVSARCHRLARPSLRDSTGVLCVGEVAELISQNEGRQHTAYDHRAGFRAVGCGYNLDDNPEERRKELEAAGLDYDRVYKGETRLNSMEITGLLIHDAKRALDRVRDNIQRLDNFCCSMRAIFADIQHTVGSKENFPRDDVEQVIDRVDKEDYKKAADELEKSDWCSKSHHRNRCDRNLDVLERGCGRSTD
;
A
#
# COMPACT_ATOMS: atom_id res chain seq x y z
N MET A 1 -17.47 -22.99 -48.15
CA MET A 1 -18.37 -24.05 -47.62
C MET A 1 -17.55 -24.96 -46.71
N ALA A 2 -18.18 -25.58 -45.72
CA ALA A 2 -17.61 -26.28 -44.56
C ALA A 2 -17.08 -25.35 -43.45
N ARG A 3 -17.43 -25.51 -42.18
CA ARG A 3 -18.59 -26.09 -41.46
C ARG A 3 -18.31 -25.76 -39.98
N PHE A 4 -19.34 -25.35 -39.25
CA PHE A 4 -19.26 -25.03 -37.82
C PHE A 4 -18.76 -26.22 -36.99
N ASN A 5 -18.15 -25.93 -35.83
CA ASN A 5 -18.45 -26.63 -34.57
C ASN A 5 -18.27 -25.66 -33.39
N ILE A 6 -19.32 -25.51 -32.59
CA ILE A 6 -19.41 -24.73 -31.34
C ILE A 6 -19.73 -25.74 -30.22
N GLN A 7 -19.48 -25.38 -28.94
CA GLN A 7 -19.87 -26.11 -27.71
C GLN A 7 -18.98 -27.34 -27.40
N VAL A 8 -18.87 -27.96 -26.21
CA VAL A 8 -19.45 -27.81 -24.84
C VAL A 8 -18.45 -28.52 -23.87
N VAL A 9 -18.31 -28.32 -22.55
CA VAL A 9 -18.95 -27.48 -21.51
C VAL A 9 -17.91 -27.10 -20.40
N LEU A 10 -18.25 -26.16 -19.51
CA LEU A 10 -17.57 -25.85 -18.24
C LEU A 10 -18.03 -26.84 -17.15
N LEU A 11 -17.12 -27.50 -16.41
CA LEU A 11 -17.51 -28.40 -15.31
C LEU A 11 -16.58 -28.33 -14.09
N VAL A 12 -17.15 -27.89 -12.97
CA VAL A 12 -16.59 -27.90 -11.62
C VAL A 12 -16.65 -29.32 -11.05
N ALA A 13 -15.59 -29.78 -10.38
CA ALA A 13 -15.60 -31.02 -9.62
C ALA A 13 -15.15 -30.75 -8.17
N MET A 14 -16.11 -30.73 -7.24
CA MET A 14 -15.85 -30.80 -5.81
C MET A 14 -15.87 -32.25 -5.31
N ALA A 15 -15.00 -32.52 -4.33
CA ALA A 15 -15.13 -33.48 -3.24
C ALA A 15 -15.54 -34.94 -3.54
N ALA A 16 -14.56 -35.84 -3.46
CA ALA A 16 -14.76 -37.19 -2.93
C ALA A 16 -13.45 -37.76 -2.34
N VAL A 17 -13.27 -37.66 -1.02
CA VAL A 17 -12.29 -38.47 -0.27
C VAL A 17 -13.02 -39.12 0.90
N MET A 18 -13.36 -40.40 0.73
CA MET A 18 -13.98 -41.23 1.75
C MET A 18 -12.95 -41.74 2.75
N ILE A 19 -13.43 -42.03 3.96
CA ILE A 19 -12.63 -42.33 5.15
C ILE A 19 -12.21 -43.80 5.19
N SER A 20 -10.94 -44.06 5.51
CA SER A 20 -10.47 -45.35 6.04
C SER A 20 -9.81 -45.12 7.40
N ALA A 21 -10.48 -45.56 8.46
CA ALA A 21 -10.06 -45.33 9.85
C ALA A 21 -9.41 -46.57 10.47
N THR A 22 -8.11 -46.51 10.75
CA THR A 22 -7.42 -47.44 11.65
C THR A 22 -6.26 -46.78 12.39
N GLY A 23 -6.28 -46.83 13.73
CA GLY A 23 -5.07 -47.01 14.54
C GLY A 23 -4.18 -45.79 14.85
N VAL A 24 -4.43 -45.17 16.01
CA VAL A 24 -3.41 -44.70 16.97
C VAL A 24 -2.17 -43.93 16.44
N SER A 25 -2.26 -42.60 16.43
CA SER A 25 -1.33 -41.76 17.23
C SER A 25 -1.83 -40.32 17.27
N ALA A 26 -2.14 -39.82 18.46
CA ALA A 26 -2.60 -38.44 18.65
C ALA A 26 -1.42 -37.43 18.61
N ARG A 27 -0.68 -37.39 17.50
CA ARG A 27 0.08 -36.19 17.14
C ARG A 27 -0.90 -35.18 16.55
N CYS A 28 -1.54 -34.44 17.46
CA CYS A 28 -2.19 -33.18 17.12
C CYS A 28 -1.11 -32.22 16.61
N HIS A 29 -0.81 -32.29 15.30
CA HIS A 29 -0.01 -31.30 14.64
C HIS A 29 -0.68 -29.96 14.92
N ARG A 30 0.08 -29.03 15.52
CA ARG A 30 -0.35 -27.63 15.62
C ARG A 30 -0.60 -27.16 14.19
N LEU A 31 -1.87 -27.10 13.79
CA LEU A 31 -2.29 -26.17 12.76
C LEU A 31 -1.80 -24.82 13.25
N ALA A 32 -0.79 -24.28 12.57
CA ALA A 32 -0.24 -22.99 12.92
C ALA A 32 -1.40 -22.00 12.84
N ARG A 33 -1.81 -21.44 13.99
CA ARG A 33 -2.76 -20.32 13.99
C ARG A 33 -2.14 -19.26 13.08
N PRO A 34 -2.83 -18.80 12.01
CA PRO A 34 -2.34 -17.67 11.26
C PRO A 34 -2.11 -16.52 12.25
N SER A 35 -0.94 -15.91 12.17
CA SER A 35 -0.54 -14.86 13.12
C SER A 35 -1.50 -13.69 12.97
N LEU A 36 -2.27 -13.39 14.03
CA LEU A 36 -3.23 -12.28 14.06
C LEU A 36 -2.60 -10.89 13.82
N ARG A 37 -1.26 -10.81 13.74
CA ARG A 37 -0.54 -9.59 13.34
C ARG A 37 -0.86 -9.16 11.91
N ASP A 38 -0.95 -10.12 10.98
CA ASP A 38 -1.02 -9.84 9.54
C ASP A 38 -2.36 -9.16 9.16
N SER A 39 -3.45 -9.58 9.81
CA SER A 39 -4.79 -9.01 9.64
C SER A 39 -4.89 -7.51 9.97
N THR A 40 -3.98 -6.94 10.76
CA THR A 40 -4.06 -5.52 11.16
C THR A 40 -3.69 -4.55 10.04
N GLY A 41 -2.82 -4.97 9.10
CA GLY A 41 -2.37 -4.10 8.01
C GLY A 41 -3.49 -3.81 7.01
N VAL A 42 -4.29 -4.82 6.70
CA VAL A 42 -5.42 -4.72 5.75
C VAL A 42 -6.45 -3.70 6.20
N LEU A 43 -6.67 -3.55 7.52
CA LEU A 43 -7.62 -2.57 8.08
C LEU A 43 -7.20 -1.12 7.81
N CYS A 44 -5.89 -0.83 7.76
CA CYS A 44 -5.38 0.53 7.59
C CYS A 44 -5.19 0.97 6.13
N VAL A 45 -5.40 0.07 5.16
CA VAL A 45 -5.21 0.37 3.72
C VAL A 45 -6.11 1.52 3.26
N GLY A 46 -7.32 1.64 3.83
CA GLY A 46 -8.26 2.72 3.51
C GLY A 46 -7.71 4.12 3.86
N GLU A 47 -7.29 4.32 5.11
CA GLU A 47 -6.73 5.61 5.58
C GLU A 47 -5.43 5.97 4.84
N VAL A 48 -4.57 4.98 4.55
CA VAL A 48 -3.34 5.18 3.77
C VAL A 48 -3.66 5.59 2.34
N ALA A 49 -4.61 4.91 1.69
CA ALA A 49 -5.06 5.23 0.33
C ALA A 49 -5.68 6.63 0.26
N GLU A 50 -6.47 7.02 1.27
CA GLU A 50 -7.05 8.35 1.35
C GLU A 50 -5.96 9.42 1.45
N LEU A 51 -5.03 9.31 2.42
CA LEU A 51 -3.96 10.28 2.63
C LEU A 51 -3.07 10.43 1.38
N ILE A 52 -2.65 9.32 0.77
CA ILE A 52 -1.89 9.32 -0.49
C ILE A 52 -2.69 10.01 -1.61
N SER A 53 -4.00 9.70 -1.75
CA SER A 53 -4.82 10.32 -2.80
C SER A 53 -5.04 11.82 -2.59
N GLN A 54 -5.09 12.30 -1.35
CA GLN A 54 -5.14 13.73 -1.04
C GLN A 54 -3.81 14.42 -1.41
N ASN A 55 -2.67 13.74 -1.24
CA ASN A 55 -1.32 14.28 -1.41
C ASN A 55 -0.76 14.21 -2.84
N GLU A 56 -1.12 13.19 -3.62
CA GLU A 56 -0.72 13.05 -5.02
C GLU A 56 -1.75 13.64 -6.00
N GLY A 57 -3.03 13.64 -5.63
CA GLY A 57 -4.12 13.83 -6.59
C GLY A 57 -4.30 12.61 -7.51
N ARG A 58 -5.19 12.72 -8.52
CA ARG A 58 -5.54 11.62 -9.43
C ARG A 58 -5.21 11.97 -10.88
N GLN A 59 -4.23 11.29 -11.47
CA GLN A 59 -3.86 11.43 -12.87
C GLN A 59 -4.34 10.24 -13.71
N HIS A 60 -5.12 10.53 -14.75
CA HIS A 60 -5.73 9.51 -15.61
C HIS A 60 -4.79 8.97 -16.70
N THR A 61 -3.63 9.58 -16.91
CA THR A 61 -2.62 9.18 -17.90
C THR A 61 -1.25 9.25 -17.25
N ALA A 62 -0.27 8.51 -17.76
CA ALA A 62 1.07 8.55 -17.18
C ALA A 62 1.73 9.93 -17.32
N TYR A 63 2.51 10.30 -16.31
CA TYR A 63 3.16 11.59 -16.14
C TYR A 63 4.53 11.40 -15.48
N ASP A 64 5.39 12.40 -15.57
CA ASP A 64 6.69 12.38 -14.90
C ASP A 64 6.51 12.90 -13.47
N HIS A 65 6.82 12.05 -12.49
CA HIS A 65 6.69 12.41 -11.08
C HIS A 65 7.85 13.30 -10.65
N ARG A 66 7.56 14.20 -9.70
CA ARG A 66 8.51 15.13 -9.07
C ARG A 66 9.74 14.47 -8.44
N ALA A 67 9.67 13.19 -8.09
CA ALA A 67 10.81 12.39 -7.61
C ALA A 67 11.64 11.73 -8.72
N GLY A 68 11.37 12.02 -10.00
CA GLY A 68 12.17 11.61 -11.16
C GLY A 68 11.78 10.28 -11.82
N PHE A 69 10.65 9.68 -11.44
CA PHE A 69 10.14 8.42 -12.02
C PHE A 69 8.84 8.62 -12.81
N ARG A 70 8.55 7.71 -13.73
CA ARG A 70 7.29 7.67 -14.49
C ARG A 70 6.16 7.14 -13.60
N ALA A 71 5.04 7.85 -13.53
CA ALA A 71 3.93 7.52 -12.65
C ALA A 71 2.56 7.59 -13.34
N VAL A 72 1.54 6.98 -12.73
CA VAL A 72 0.12 7.10 -13.14
C VAL A 72 -0.79 7.10 -11.89
N GLY A 73 -2.06 7.49 -12.02
CA GLY A 73 -3.00 7.45 -10.91
C GLY A 73 -2.61 8.40 -9.78
N CYS A 74 -2.48 7.88 -8.57
CA CYS A 74 -2.05 8.63 -7.38
C CYS A 74 -0.56 8.39 -7.09
N GLY A 75 0.32 8.71 -8.05
CA GLY A 75 1.76 8.47 -7.91
C GLY A 75 2.17 6.99 -7.97
N TYR A 76 1.38 6.12 -8.61
CA TYR A 76 1.75 4.72 -8.84
C TYR A 76 3.03 4.67 -9.67
N ASN A 77 4.15 4.31 -9.04
CA ASN A 77 5.47 4.32 -9.67
C ASN A 77 5.59 3.15 -10.65
N LEU A 78 5.74 3.46 -11.94
CA LEU A 78 5.84 2.47 -13.01
C LEU A 78 7.27 1.92 -13.14
N ASP A 79 8.29 2.68 -12.74
CA ASP A 79 9.70 2.28 -12.80
C ASP A 79 10.11 1.36 -11.63
N ASP A 80 9.33 1.30 -10.55
CA ASP A 80 9.61 0.51 -9.35
C ASP A 80 9.18 -0.96 -9.51
N ASN A 81 10.16 -1.83 -9.77
CA ASN A 81 10.00 -3.24 -10.14
C ASN A 81 9.09 -3.46 -11.37
N PRO A 82 9.52 -3.09 -12.59
CA PRO A 82 8.67 -3.11 -13.79
C PRO A 82 8.02 -4.46 -14.12
N GLU A 83 8.63 -5.59 -13.72
CA GLU A 83 8.02 -6.92 -13.90
C GLU A 83 6.82 -7.18 -12.98
N GLU A 84 6.81 -6.61 -11.78
CA GLU A 84 5.68 -6.65 -10.85
C GLU A 84 4.60 -5.67 -11.32
N ARG A 85 4.98 -4.44 -11.68
CA ARG A 85 4.07 -3.42 -12.24
C ARG A 85 3.36 -3.89 -13.50
N ARG A 86 4.05 -4.62 -14.38
CA ARG A 86 3.43 -5.26 -15.54
C ARG A 86 2.35 -6.26 -15.14
N LYS A 87 2.63 -7.17 -14.20
CA LYS A 87 1.66 -8.18 -13.72
C LYS A 87 0.44 -7.53 -13.06
N GLU A 88 0.64 -6.46 -12.29
CA GLU A 88 -0.45 -5.73 -11.64
C GLU A 88 -1.37 -5.00 -12.64
N LEU A 89 -0.79 -4.33 -13.64
CA LEU A 89 -1.57 -3.70 -14.71
C LEU A 89 -2.29 -4.74 -15.58
N GLU A 90 -1.61 -5.83 -15.96
CA GLU A 90 -2.21 -6.92 -16.74
C GLU A 90 -3.37 -7.59 -15.99
N ALA A 91 -3.26 -7.76 -14.66
CA ALA A 91 -4.36 -8.26 -13.81
C ALA A 91 -5.57 -7.31 -13.77
N ALA A 92 -5.37 -6.01 -14.00
CA ALA A 92 -6.42 -5.01 -14.18
C ALA A 92 -6.90 -4.89 -15.65
N GLY A 93 -6.38 -5.70 -16.58
CA GLY A 93 -6.70 -5.63 -18.01
C GLY A 93 -6.00 -4.49 -18.77
N LEU A 94 -4.96 -3.90 -18.18
CA LEU A 94 -4.20 -2.78 -18.72
C LEU A 94 -2.87 -3.26 -19.33
N ASP A 95 -2.51 -2.70 -20.49
CA ASP A 95 -1.21 -2.90 -21.12
C ASP A 95 -0.16 -1.97 -20.49
N TYR A 96 0.88 -2.54 -19.87
CA TYR A 96 1.93 -1.78 -19.19
C TYR A 96 2.65 -0.79 -20.12
N ASP A 97 3.06 -1.21 -21.32
CA ASP A 97 3.87 -0.37 -22.21
C ASP A 97 3.05 0.82 -22.73
N ARG A 98 1.75 0.62 -22.98
CA ARG A 98 0.82 1.69 -23.38
C ARG A 98 0.46 2.62 -22.23
N VAL A 99 0.29 2.09 -21.01
CA VAL A 99 0.15 2.92 -19.80
C VAL A 99 1.40 3.78 -19.60
N TYR A 100 2.59 3.20 -19.67
CA TYR A 100 3.88 3.87 -19.48
C TYR A 100 4.06 5.07 -20.43
N LYS A 101 3.78 4.86 -21.71
CA LYS A 101 3.82 5.91 -22.75
C LYS A 101 2.72 6.98 -22.61
N GLY A 102 1.71 6.75 -21.76
CA GLY A 102 0.54 7.63 -21.61
C GLY A 102 -0.51 7.46 -22.71
N GLU A 103 -0.42 6.39 -23.51
CA GLU A 103 -1.38 6.06 -24.59
C GLU A 103 -2.69 5.46 -24.07
N THR A 104 -2.69 4.99 -22.81
CA THR A 104 -3.88 4.49 -22.11
C THR A 104 -4.35 5.51 -21.08
N ARG A 105 -5.63 5.89 -21.17
CA ARG A 105 -6.30 6.70 -20.15
C ARG A 105 -7.06 5.80 -19.18
N LEU A 106 -6.60 5.72 -17.94
CA LEU A 106 -7.24 4.95 -16.89
C LEU A 106 -8.57 5.59 -16.46
N ASN A 107 -9.51 4.76 -16.01
CA ASN A 107 -10.76 5.19 -15.37
C ASN A 107 -10.61 5.26 -13.84
N SER A 108 -11.63 5.80 -13.16
CA SER A 108 -11.56 6.01 -11.70
C SER A 108 -11.46 4.72 -10.89
N MET A 109 -12.03 3.60 -11.35
CA MET A 109 -11.94 2.31 -10.65
C MET A 109 -10.53 1.71 -10.79
N GLU A 110 -9.92 1.79 -11.97
CA GLU A 110 -8.53 1.36 -12.21
C GLU A 110 -7.55 2.13 -11.32
N ILE A 111 -7.66 3.47 -11.27
CA ILE A 111 -6.82 4.31 -10.39
C ILE A 111 -7.04 3.93 -8.91
N THR A 112 -8.27 3.64 -8.49
CA THR A 112 -8.55 3.21 -7.11
C THR A 112 -7.98 1.83 -6.81
N GLY A 113 -8.03 0.89 -7.76
CA GLY A 113 -7.39 -0.42 -7.63
C GLY A 113 -5.88 -0.29 -7.43
N LEU A 114 -5.21 0.46 -8.30
CA LEU A 114 -3.77 0.72 -8.19
C LEU A 114 -3.40 1.43 -6.89
N LEU A 115 -4.20 2.41 -6.44
CA LEU A 115 -4.01 3.10 -5.17
C LEU A 115 -4.13 2.15 -3.96
N ILE A 116 -5.08 1.21 -3.96
CA ILE A 116 -5.23 0.21 -2.89
C ILE A 116 -4.01 -0.72 -2.85
N HIS A 117 -3.50 -1.14 -4.02
CA HIS A 117 -2.27 -1.92 -4.12
C HIS A 117 -1.05 -1.15 -3.61
N ASP A 118 -0.88 0.12 -4.02
CA ASP A 118 0.24 0.97 -3.57
C ASP A 118 0.17 1.31 -2.08
N ALA A 119 -1.02 1.63 -1.55
CA ALA A 119 -1.22 1.86 -0.12
C ALA A 119 -0.84 0.63 0.72
N LYS A 120 -1.21 -0.58 0.28
CA LYS A 120 -0.76 -1.83 0.90
C LYS A 120 0.76 -2.01 0.79
N ARG A 121 1.36 -1.79 -0.38
CA ARG A 121 2.81 -1.95 -0.56
C ARG A 121 3.60 -0.93 0.26
N ALA A 122 3.11 0.29 0.41
CA ALA A 122 3.70 1.32 1.25
C ALA A 122 3.68 0.90 2.73
N LEU A 123 2.54 0.42 3.26
CA LEU A 123 2.48 -0.17 4.61
C LEU A 123 3.49 -1.32 4.79
N ASP A 124 3.53 -2.25 3.84
CA ASP A 124 4.41 -3.42 3.92
C ASP A 124 5.91 -3.02 3.88
N ARG A 125 6.29 -2.02 3.08
CA ARG A 125 7.65 -1.47 3.05
C ARG A 125 8.02 -0.70 4.33
N VAL A 126 7.08 0.00 4.96
CA VAL A 126 7.31 0.66 6.26
C VAL A 126 7.51 -0.36 7.37
N ARG A 127 6.82 -1.51 7.35
CA ARG A 127 6.97 -2.56 8.39
C ARG A 127 8.40 -3.10 8.48
N ASP A 128 9.08 -3.22 7.35
CA ASP A 128 10.50 -3.60 7.30
C ASP A 128 11.41 -2.58 8.02
N ASN A 129 10.97 -1.31 8.10
CA ASN A 129 11.68 -0.21 8.74
C ASN A 129 11.22 0.04 10.20
N ILE A 130 9.95 -0.17 10.53
CA ILE A 130 9.37 0.18 11.84
C ILE A 130 8.88 -1.10 12.55
N GLN A 131 9.73 -1.68 13.41
CA GLN A 131 9.48 -2.96 14.11
C GLN A 131 8.17 -3.02 14.92
N ARG A 132 7.62 -1.87 15.31
CA ARG A 132 6.39 -1.74 16.11
C ARG A 132 5.23 -1.08 15.36
N LEU A 133 5.30 -0.95 14.03
CA LEU A 133 4.24 -0.32 13.22
C LEU A 133 2.86 -0.93 13.49
N ASP A 134 2.80 -2.25 13.68
CA ASP A 134 1.57 -2.98 13.95
C ASP A 134 0.93 -2.67 15.33
N ASN A 135 1.62 -1.93 16.22
CA ASN A 135 1.05 -1.40 17.46
C ASN A 135 0.39 -0.02 17.27
N PHE A 136 0.76 0.73 16.23
CA PHE A 136 0.22 2.08 16.00
C PHE A 136 -1.18 2.01 15.41
N CYS A 137 -2.02 3.00 15.67
CA CYS A 137 -3.31 3.16 14.99
C CYS A 137 -3.13 3.50 13.50
N CYS A 138 -4.18 3.31 12.70
CA CYS A 138 -4.10 3.45 11.26
C CYS A 138 -3.63 4.85 10.80
N SER A 139 -4.05 5.93 11.46
CA SER A 139 -3.64 7.30 11.11
C SER A 139 -2.12 7.50 11.19
N MET A 140 -1.48 6.92 12.20
CA MET A 140 -0.02 6.95 12.34
C MET A 140 0.66 6.08 11.29
N ARG A 141 0.10 4.90 10.97
CA ARG A 141 0.62 4.06 9.87
C ARG A 141 0.47 4.76 8.52
N ALA A 142 -0.59 5.52 8.31
CA ALA A 142 -0.85 6.30 7.10
C ALA A 142 0.23 7.36 6.88
N ILE A 143 0.63 8.12 7.92
CA ILE A 143 1.73 9.09 7.81
C ILE A 143 3.03 8.41 7.36
N PHE A 144 3.45 7.32 8.02
CA PHE A 144 4.70 6.64 7.65
C PHE A 144 4.62 6.00 6.26
N ALA A 145 3.46 5.46 5.88
CA ALA A 145 3.22 4.91 4.54
C ALA A 145 3.20 6.00 3.45
N ASP A 146 2.64 7.17 3.73
CA ASP A 146 2.69 8.33 2.84
C ASP A 146 4.13 8.84 2.63
N ILE A 147 4.94 8.92 3.71
CA ILE A 147 6.38 9.21 3.63
C ILE A 147 7.10 8.17 2.76
N GLN A 148 6.84 6.87 2.98
CA GLN A 148 7.38 5.78 2.16
C GLN A 148 6.93 5.84 0.69
N HIS A 149 5.70 6.29 0.42
CA HIS A 149 5.21 6.47 -0.94
C HIS A 149 5.98 7.57 -1.68
N THR A 150 6.32 8.67 -0.98
CA THR A 150 7.05 9.81 -1.60
C THR A 150 8.41 9.44 -2.19
N VAL A 151 9.10 8.47 -1.58
CA VAL A 151 10.48 8.10 -1.90
C VAL A 151 10.59 6.94 -2.91
N GLY A 152 9.45 6.41 -3.38
CA GLY A 152 9.34 5.51 -4.53
C GLY A 152 9.80 4.06 -4.34
N SER A 153 10.87 3.79 -3.60
CA SER A 153 11.41 2.44 -3.35
C SER A 153 11.55 2.12 -1.85
N LYS A 154 11.64 0.84 -1.53
CA LYS A 154 11.75 0.32 -0.15
C LYS A 154 13.02 0.78 0.56
N GLU A 155 14.11 0.91 -0.20
CA GLU A 155 15.46 1.24 0.28
C GLU A 155 15.58 2.72 0.69
N ASN A 156 14.68 3.58 0.18
CA ASN A 156 14.75 5.02 0.33
C ASN A 156 13.96 5.56 1.55
N PHE A 157 13.39 4.69 2.40
CA PHE A 157 12.68 5.16 3.61
C PHE A 157 13.64 6.00 4.48
N PRO A 158 13.31 7.26 4.81
CA PRO A 158 14.25 8.18 5.48
C PRO A 158 14.28 7.90 6.99
N ARG A 159 14.67 6.68 7.37
CA ARG A 159 14.55 6.14 8.74
C ARG A 159 15.16 7.06 9.78
N ASP A 160 16.41 7.48 9.56
CA ASP A 160 17.19 8.27 10.52
C ASP A 160 16.61 9.69 10.68
N ASP A 161 15.98 10.23 9.64
CA ASP A 161 15.30 11.54 9.65
C ASP A 161 14.00 11.50 10.46
N VAL A 162 13.28 10.38 10.45
CA VAL A 162 12.00 10.21 11.15
C VAL A 162 12.10 9.39 12.43
N GLU A 163 13.30 9.00 12.88
CA GLU A 163 13.50 8.16 14.06
C GLU A 163 12.84 8.78 15.30
N GLN A 164 13.08 10.08 15.54
CA GLN A 164 12.47 10.77 16.68
C GLN A 164 10.94 10.84 16.56
N VAL A 165 10.38 10.96 15.36
CA VAL A 165 8.91 10.93 15.12
C VAL A 165 8.33 9.59 15.55
N ILE A 166 8.95 8.48 15.12
CA ILE A 166 8.58 7.11 15.52
C ILE A 166 8.65 6.98 17.04
N ASP A 167 9.70 7.50 17.65
CA ASP A 167 9.98 7.41 19.07
C ASP A 167 9.01 8.24 19.93
N ARG A 168 8.43 9.33 19.39
CA ARG A 168 7.32 10.08 20.00
C ARG A 168 5.97 9.38 19.82
N VAL A 169 5.70 8.83 18.64
CA VAL A 169 4.45 8.09 18.33
C VAL A 169 4.31 6.85 19.22
N ASP A 170 5.38 6.10 19.48
CA ASP A 170 5.36 4.94 20.39
C ASP A 170 5.08 5.31 21.86
N LYS A 171 5.29 6.59 22.22
CA LYS A 171 5.01 7.16 23.54
C LYS A 171 3.67 7.93 23.59
N GLU A 172 2.89 7.88 22.51
CA GLU A 172 1.63 8.63 22.31
C GLU A 172 1.76 10.17 22.46
N ASP A 173 2.99 10.69 22.35
CA ASP A 173 3.34 12.11 22.47
C ASP A 173 3.20 12.81 21.12
N TYR A 174 2.01 12.70 20.51
CA TYR A 174 1.83 13.04 19.09
C TYR A 174 2.08 14.52 18.77
N LYS A 175 1.87 15.42 19.74
CA LYS A 175 2.25 16.82 19.59
C LYS A 175 3.76 16.98 19.38
N LYS A 176 4.59 16.33 20.20
CA LYS A 176 6.03 16.32 19.95
C LYS A 176 6.40 15.55 18.69
N ALA A 177 5.64 14.50 18.32
CA ALA A 177 5.86 13.82 17.05
C ALA A 177 5.70 14.80 15.85
N ALA A 178 4.70 15.68 15.90
CA ALA A 178 4.54 16.77 14.93
C ALA A 178 5.72 17.75 15.01
N ASP A 179 6.09 18.21 16.22
CA ASP A 179 7.26 19.08 16.40
C ASP A 179 8.55 18.47 15.80
N GLU A 180 8.80 17.16 15.93
CA GLU A 180 9.98 16.52 15.33
C GLU A 180 9.82 16.33 13.80
N LEU A 181 8.63 16.00 13.29
CA LEU A 181 8.39 15.85 11.85
C LEU A 181 8.56 17.18 11.11
N GLU A 182 8.14 18.30 11.70
CA GLU A 182 8.32 19.62 11.08
C GLU A 182 9.81 19.99 10.89
N LYS A 183 10.67 19.54 11.81
CA LYS A 183 12.12 19.76 11.74
C LYS A 183 12.84 18.80 10.78
N SER A 184 12.15 17.78 10.29
CA SER A 184 12.79 16.72 9.49
C SER A 184 13.25 17.24 8.14
N ASP A 185 14.30 16.62 7.64
CA ASP A 185 14.92 16.91 6.35
C ASP A 185 13.99 16.53 5.17
N TRP A 186 13.09 15.57 5.37
CA TRP A 186 11.96 15.27 4.47
C TRP A 186 10.94 16.42 4.43
N CYS A 187 10.56 16.99 5.58
CA CYS A 187 9.63 18.13 5.65
C CYS A 187 10.25 19.44 5.14
N SER A 188 11.58 19.60 5.28
CA SER A 188 12.32 20.77 4.79
C SER A 188 12.31 20.91 3.26
N LYS A 189 12.02 19.83 2.51
CA LYS A 189 11.95 19.87 1.04
C LYS A 189 10.71 20.65 0.59
N SER A 190 10.91 21.70 -0.20
CA SER A 190 9.84 22.58 -0.67
C SER A 190 8.69 21.85 -1.40
N HIS A 191 8.99 20.79 -2.14
CA HIS A 191 7.99 19.97 -2.84
C HIS A 191 7.20 19.00 -1.92
N HIS A 192 7.61 18.87 -0.65
CA HIS A 192 6.88 18.15 0.38
C HIS A 192 6.09 19.05 1.32
N ARG A 193 6.24 20.39 1.34
CA ARG A 193 5.69 21.21 2.43
C ARG A 193 4.18 21.02 2.66
N ASN A 194 3.34 21.17 1.63
CA ASN A 194 1.89 20.95 1.73
C ASN A 194 1.50 19.52 2.19
N ARG A 195 2.39 18.55 1.98
CA ARG A 195 2.23 17.15 2.40
C ARG A 195 2.64 16.97 3.86
N CYS A 196 3.75 17.60 4.25
CA CYS A 196 4.18 17.68 5.63
C CYS A 196 3.10 18.34 6.49
N ASP A 197 2.56 19.51 6.08
CA ASP A 197 1.50 20.22 6.81
C ASP A 197 0.31 19.30 7.15
N ARG A 198 -0.16 18.50 6.18
CA ARG A 198 -1.25 17.53 6.40
C ARG A 198 -0.84 16.36 7.29
N ASN A 199 0.40 15.87 7.15
CA ASN A 199 0.91 14.81 8.03
C ASN A 199 1.09 15.32 9.46
N LEU A 200 1.41 16.61 9.67
CA LEU A 200 1.37 17.29 10.96
C LEU A 200 -0.08 17.38 11.48
N ASP A 201 -1.07 17.79 10.66
CA ASP A 201 -2.49 17.80 11.04
C ASP A 201 -3.02 16.40 11.44
N VAL A 202 -2.49 15.32 10.85
CA VAL A 202 -2.81 13.93 11.25
C VAL A 202 -2.09 13.57 12.56
N LEU A 203 -0.83 13.96 12.74
CA LEU A 203 -0.09 13.75 14.00
C LEU A 203 -0.76 14.48 15.16
N GLU A 204 -1.10 15.76 15.05
CA GLU A 204 -1.70 16.54 16.14
C GLU A 204 -3.04 15.97 16.63
N ARG A 205 -3.81 15.33 15.73
CA ARG A 205 -5.05 14.59 16.08
C ARG A 205 -4.80 13.22 16.70
N GLY A 206 -3.60 12.67 16.53
CA GLY A 206 -3.20 11.36 17.07
C GLY A 206 -4.08 10.22 16.59
N CYS A 207 -4.36 9.28 17.48
CA CYS A 207 -5.26 8.15 17.23
C CYS A 207 -6.77 8.46 17.39
N GLY A 208 -7.15 9.75 17.41
CA GLY A 208 -8.55 10.15 17.31
C GLY A 208 -9.14 9.77 15.94
N ARG A 209 -10.37 9.26 15.93
CA ARG A 209 -11.05 8.80 14.70
C ARG A 209 -11.01 9.85 13.59
N SER A 210 -10.85 9.40 12.33
CA SER A 210 -11.31 10.17 11.18
C SER A 210 -12.77 10.57 11.41
N THR A 211 -13.08 11.85 11.22
CA THR A 211 -14.48 12.30 11.17
C THR A 211 -15.12 11.75 9.91
N ASP A 212 -16.18 10.95 10.09
CA ASP A 212 -17.09 10.51 9.02
C ASP A 212 -17.70 11.70 8.25
#